data_AF-A0A955XUQ4-F1
#
_entry.id   AF-A0A955XUQ4-F1
#
_cell.length_a   1.000
_cell.length_b   1.000
_cell.length_c   1.000
_cell.angle_alpha   90.00
_cell.angle_beta   90.00
_cell.angle_gamma   90.00
#
_symmetry.space_group_name_H-M   'P 1'
#
loop_
_entity.id
_entity.type
_entity.pdbx_description
1 polymer ?
#
loop_
_entity_poly.entity_id
_entity_poly.type
_entity_poly.pdbx_seq_one_letter_code
_entity_poly.pdbx_strand_id
1 'polypeptide(L)'
;MKTNVRKLKLIIALLFAVACGTEGTSFLIDDQTESEIGAEVHQEVLAEYPLYENADVQAWVEDLGGTIAAASVEVRDGVNYQFFVLDSDIVNAFAAPGGYVYLTRGLILAADEEAEVASVLGHEVGHVAHRHGVA
;
A
#
# COMPACT_ATOMS: atom_id res chain seq x y z
N MET A 1 -46.02 -1.09 -16.07
CA MET A 1 -46.32 -1.92 -14.88
C MET A 1 -45.00 -2.12 -14.14
N LYS A 2 -44.97 -1.81 -12.83
CA LYS A 2 -43.79 -1.73 -11.92
C LYS A 2 -43.02 -3.07 -11.84
N THR A 3 -41.70 -3.10 -11.64
CA THR A 3 -40.99 -3.06 -10.32
C THR A 3 -39.52 -2.61 -10.48
N ASN A 4 -39.02 -1.54 -9.84
CA ASN A 4 -38.43 -1.43 -8.49
C ASN A 4 -37.23 -2.36 -8.19
N VAL A 5 -36.00 -1.82 -8.18
CA VAL A 5 -35.11 -1.74 -6.99
C VAL A 5 -34.22 -0.49 -7.12
N ARG A 6 -34.22 0.32 -6.06
CA ARG A 6 -33.41 1.53 -5.84
C ARG A 6 -32.08 1.12 -5.20
N LYS A 7 -31.12 2.05 -5.21
CA LYS A 7 -29.88 2.15 -4.38
C LYS A 7 -28.70 1.44 -5.06
N LEU A 8 -27.52 2.03 -5.27
CA LEU A 8 -26.86 3.12 -4.55
C LEU A 8 -25.75 3.66 -5.47
N LYS A 9 -25.80 4.93 -5.87
CA LYS A 9 -24.64 5.60 -6.45
C LYS A 9 -23.68 5.88 -5.31
N LEU A 10 -22.68 5.02 -5.07
CA LEU A 10 -21.50 5.43 -4.31
C LEU A 10 -20.55 6.11 -5.30
N ILE A 11 -20.67 7.43 -5.36
CA ILE A 11 -19.54 8.28 -5.69
C ILE A 11 -18.67 8.22 -4.43
N ILE A 12 -17.60 7.44 -4.46
CA ILE A 12 -16.54 7.59 -3.45
C ILE A 12 -15.78 8.85 -3.84
N ALA A 13 -16.25 9.97 -3.30
CA ALA A 13 -15.43 11.16 -3.18
C ALA A 13 -14.35 10.83 -2.13
N LEU A 14 -13.15 10.48 -2.58
CA LEU A 14 -11.99 10.46 -1.70
C LEU A 14 -11.68 11.93 -1.38
N LEU A 15 -12.23 12.37 -0.25
CA LEU A 15 -12.06 13.71 0.29
C LEU A 15 -10.57 13.94 0.60
N PHE A 16 -10.02 14.98 0.00
CA PHE A 16 -8.92 15.76 0.57
C PHE A 16 -9.32 16.16 2.00
N ALA A 17 -8.83 15.43 3.00
CA ALA A 17 -8.83 15.85 4.38
C ALA A 17 -7.40 15.85 4.86
N VAL A 18 -6.77 17.03 4.78
CA VAL A 18 -5.67 17.39 5.68
C VAL A 18 -6.26 17.36 7.09
N ALA A 19 -6.03 16.26 7.79
CA ALA A 19 -6.25 16.13 9.23
C ALA A 19 -4.95 15.58 9.83
N CYS A 20 -3.93 16.43 9.86
CA CYS A 20 -2.80 16.24 10.76
C CYS A 20 -3.33 16.43 12.19
N GLY A 21 -3.37 15.35 12.97
CA GLY A 21 -3.57 15.42 14.42
C GLY A 21 -4.66 14.50 14.98
N THR A 22 -4.32 13.22 15.15
CA THR A 22 -4.70 12.42 16.32
C THR A 22 -3.62 11.35 16.54
N GLU A 23 -2.70 11.58 17.47
CA GLU A 23 -1.91 10.49 18.05
C GLU A 23 -2.82 9.72 19.01
N GLY A 24 -3.15 8.47 18.70
CA GLY A 24 -3.86 7.65 19.69
C GLY A 24 -4.61 6.46 19.14
N THR A 25 -3.90 5.34 18.99
CA THR A 25 -4.36 3.91 19.06
C THR A 25 -3.23 2.95 18.70
N SER A 26 -2.22 3.38 17.92
CA SER A 26 -1.15 2.52 17.39
C SER A 26 -0.23 1.86 18.44
N PHE A 27 -0.36 2.21 19.73
CA PHE A 27 0.42 1.66 20.85
C PHE A 27 -0.10 0.31 21.40
N LEU A 28 -1.23 -0.22 20.91
CA LEU A 28 -1.88 -1.39 21.52
C LEU A 28 -1.56 -2.76 20.90
N ILE A 29 -0.90 -2.81 19.75
CA ILE A 29 -0.46 -4.07 19.12
C ILE A 29 1.06 -4.14 19.05
N ASP A 30 1.65 -5.27 19.40
CA ASP A 30 3.08 -5.52 19.22
C ASP A 30 3.40 -5.84 17.74
N ASP A 31 4.69 -5.84 17.40
CA ASP A 31 5.16 -6.04 16.02
C ASP A 31 4.81 -7.43 15.46
N GLN A 32 4.77 -8.46 16.32
CA GLN A 32 4.42 -9.81 15.91
C GLN A 32 2.94 -9.87 15.52
N THR A 33 2.06 -9.28 16.34
CA THR A 33 0.64 -9.17 16.04
C THR A 33 0.40 -8.35 14.76
N GLU A 34 1.11 -7.23 14.58
CA GLU A 34 1.02 -6.43 13.34
C GLU A 34 1.45 -7.22 12.10
N SER A 35 2.51 -8.03 12.21
CA SER A 35 2.99 -8.90 11.13
C SER A 35 1.97 -9.98 10.78
N GLU A 36 1.28 -10.56 11.75
CA GLU A 36 0.26 -11.59 11.53
C GLU A 36 -0.95 -11.00 10.79
N ILE A 37 -1.42 -9.82 11.20
CA ILE A 37 -2.47 -9.08 10.50
C ILE A 37 -2.03 -8.77 9.06
N GLY A 38 -0.79 -8.32 8.88
CA GLY A 38 -0.22 -8.05 7.57
C GLY A 38 -0.23 -9.26 6.64
N ALA A 39 0.13 -10.43 7.17
CA ALA A 39 0.13 -11.68 6.41
C ALA A 39 -1.29 -12.11 6.00
N GLU A 40 -2.29 -11.93 6.86
CA GLU A 40 -3.70 -12.19 6.52
C GLU A 40 -4.19 -11.24 5.42
N VAL A 41 -3.96 -9.93 5.60
CA VAL A 41 -4.32 -8.91 4.60
C VAL A 41 -3.62 -9.20 3.26
N HIS A 42 -2.37 -9.66 3.28
CA HIS A 42 -1.66 -10.03 2.06
C HIS A 42 -2.38 -11.14 1.29
N GLN A 43 -2.89 -12.17 1.96
CA GLN A 43 -3.67 -13.22 1.29
C GLN A 43 -4.97 -12.67 0.68
N GLU A 44 -5.66 -11.77 1.39
CA GLU A 44 -6.88 -11.13 0.88
C GLU A 44 -6.60 -10.24 -0.34
N VAL A 45 -5.52 -9.45 -0.29
CA VAL A 45 -5.09 -8.60 -1.40
C VAL A 45 -4.79 -9.45 -2.63
N LEU A 46 -4.04 -10.56 -2.48
CA LEU A 46 -3.71 -11.43 -3.61
C LEU A 46 -4.91 -12.22 -4.15
N ALA A 47 -5.93 -12.44 -3.35
CA ALA A 47 -7.18 -13.08 -3.79
C ALA A 47 -7.99 -12.14 -4.70
N GLU A 48 -7.96 -10.83 -4.44
CA GLU A 48 -8.68 -9.82 -5.22
C GLU A 48 -7.85 -9.26 -6.39
N TYR A 49 -6.55 -9.03 -6.14
CA TYR A 49 -5.60 -8.44 -7.08
C TYR A 49 -4.42 -9.39 -7.30
N PRO A 50 -4.42 -10.18 -8.38
CA PRO A 50 -3.31 -11.06 -8.71
C PRO A 50 -1.99 -10.28 -8.87
N LEU A 51 -0.86 -10.94 -8.62
CA LEU A 51 0.44 -10.38 -8.93
C LEU A 51 0.61 -10.18 -10.43
N TYR A 52 1.31 -9.12 -10.82
CA TYR A 52 1.73 -8.92 -12.19
C TYR A 52 2.89 -9.86 -12.53
N GLU A 53 2.65 -10.78 -13.47
CA GLU A 53 3.63 -11.82 -13.85
C GLU A 53 4.76 -11.25 -14.73
N ASN A 54 5.64 -10.45 -14.13
CA ASN A 54 6.83 -9.92 -14.78
C ASN A 54 7.99 -9.82 -13.78
N ALA A 55 8.93 -10.75 -13.87
CA ALA A 55 10.05 -10.85 -12.93
C ALA A 55 10.99 -9.64 -12.98
N ASP A 56 11.18 -9.03 -14.14
CA ASP A 56 12.07 -7.86 -14.27
C ASP A 56 11.46 -6.64 -13.59
N VAL A 57 10.15 -6.41 -13.78
CA VAL A 57 9.42 -5.30 -13.14
C VAL A 57 9.32 -5.52 -11.63
N GLN A 58 9.06 -6.75 -11.19
CA GLN A 58 9.02 -7.09 -9.77
C GLN A 58 10.39 -6.84 -9.10
N ALA A 59 11.48 -7.30 -9.72
CA ALA A 59 12.84 -7.07 -9.21
C ALA A 59 13.20 -5.57 -9.15
N TRP A 60 12.80 -4.79 -10.16
CA TRP A 60 13.01 -3.34 -10.16
C TRP A 60 12.26 -2.64 -9.03
N VAL A 61 10.99 -2.99 -8.78
CA VAL A 61 10.21 -2.41 -7.67
C VAL A 61 10.79 -2.82 -6.31
N GLU A 62 11.24 -4.06 -6.17
CA GLU A 62 11.91 -4.53 -4.94
C GLU A 62 13.21 -3.77 -4.67
N ASP A 63 14.05 -3.56 -5.70
CA ASP A 63 15.31 -2.82 -5.57
C ASP A 63 15.08 -1.34 -5.23
N LEU A 64 14.15 -0.69 -5.95
CA LEU A 64 13.81 0.71 -5.74
C LEU A 64 13.19 0.91 -4.34
N GLY A 65 12.17 0.12 -4.00
CA GLY A 65 11.51 0.17 -2.69
C GLY A 65 12.47 -0.16 -1.54
N GLY A 66 13.31 -1.17 -1.71
CA GLY A 66 14.33 -1.55 -0.74
C GLY A 66 15.36 -0.45 -0.51
N THR A 67 15.80 0.23 -1.58
CA THR A 67 16.71 1.38 -1.50
C THR A 67 16.07 2.54 -0.73
N ILE A 68 14.80 2.84 -1.00
CA ILE A 68 14.05 3.91 -0.31
C ILE A 68 13.88 3.58 1.17
N ALA A 69 13.49 2.36 1.51
CA ALA A 69 13.35 1.93 2.90
C ALA A 69 14.71 1.99 3.63
N ALA A 70 15.78 1.50 3.03
CA ALA A 70 17.12 1.53 3.63
C ALA A 70 17.67 2.96 3.84
N ALA A 71 17.25 3.93 3.02
CA ALA A 71 17.66 5.33 3.15
C ALA A 71 16.83 6.12 4.18
N SER A 72 15.68 5.59 4.61
CA SER A 72 14.77 6.29 5.52
C SER A 72 15.21 6.18 6.98
N VAL A 73 15.20 7.30 7.70
CA VAL A 73 15.51 7.35 9.14
C VAL A 73 14.32 6.93 10.02
N GLU A 74 13.12 6.83 9.44
CA GLU A 74 11.88 6.49 10.15
C GLU A 74 11.55 4.98 10.05
N VAL A 75 12.33 4.21 9.27
CA VAL A 75 12.10 2.78 9.14
C VAL A 75 12.32 2.06 10.47
N ARG A 76 11.37 1.20 10.80
CA ARG A 76 11.32 0.44 12.04
C ARG A 76 12.18 -0.82 11.97
N ASP A 77 13.05 -0.99 12.96
CA ASP A 77 13.80 -2.23 13.16
C ASP A 77 12.86 -3.44 13.31
N GLY A 78 13.22 -4.56 12.69
CA GLY A 78 12.46 -5.81 12.78
C GLY A 78 11.24 -5.93 11.86
N VAL A 79 10.85 -4.85 11.15
CA VAL A 79 9.80 -4.91 10.13
C VAL A 79 10.39 -5.32 8.78
N ASN A 80 9.80 -6.32 8.13
CA ASN A 80 10.23 -6.78 6.81
C ASN A 80 9.45 -6.06 5.70
N TYR A 81 10.07 -5.04 5.09
CA TYR A 81 9.48 -4.29 3.98
C TYR A 81 9.50 -5.13 2.70
N GLN A 82 8.33 -5.39 2.14
CA GLN A 82 8.13 -6.23 0.97
C GLN A 82 7.28 -5.47 -0.04
N PHE A 83 7.73 -5.46 -1.30
CA PHE A 83 7.12 -4.68 -2.36
C PHE A 83 6.53 -5.60 -3.42
N PHE A 84 5.31 -5.32 -3.87
CA PHE A 84 4.60 -6.18 -4.83
C PHE A 84 3.98 -5.36 -5.95
N VAL A 85 4.05 -5.90 -7.16
CA VAL A 85 3.35 -5.33 -8.30
C VAL A 85 2.06 -6.11 -8.57
N LEU A 86 0.93 -5.42 -8.51
CA LEU A 86 -0.40 -5.97 -8.76
C LEU A 86 -0.80 -5.80 -10.23
N ASP A 87 -1.41 -6.84 -10.79
CA ASP A 87 -1.98 -6.85 -12.14
C ASP A 87 -3.31 -6.08 -12.15
N SER A 88 -3.22 -4.75 -12.15
CA SER A 88 -4.35 -3.85 -12.25
C SER A 88 -3.99 -2.64 -13.10
N ASP A 89 -4.94 -2.16 -13.90
CA ASP A 89 -4.83 -0.93 -14.70
C ASP A 89 -5.21 0.34 -13.90
N ILE A 90 -5.77 0.17 -12.69
CA ILE A 90 -6.05 1.26 -11.77
C ILE A 90 -4.73 1.91 -11.37
N VAL A 91 -4.62 3.23 -11.42
CA VAL A 91 -3.44 3.97 -10.92
C VAL A 91 -3.52 4.02 -9.39
N ASN A 92 -2.77 3.16 -8.69
CA ASN A 92 -2.80 3.11 -7.24
C ASN A 92 -1.51 2.52 -6.63
N ALA A 93 -1.27 2.86 -5.38
CA ALA A 93 -0.34 2.19 -4.47
C ALA A 93 -0.92 2.24 -3.06
N PHE A 94 -0.55 1.29 -2.21
CA PHE A 94 -0.97 1.27 -0.82
C PHE A 94 -0.06 0.36 0.02
N ALA A 95 -0.01 0.63 1.32
CA ALA A 95 0.63 -0.23 2.30
C ALA A 95 -0.38 -1.01 3.15
N ALA A 96 0.03 -2.19 3.62
CA ALA A 96 -0.64 -2.97 4.64
C ALA A 96 0.28 -3.16 5.86
N PRO A 97 -0.29 -3.53 7.03
CA PRO A 97 0.49 -3.76 8.26
C PRO A 97 1.63 -4.75 8.05
N GLY A 98 2.69 -4.67 8.86
CA GLY A 98 3.77 -5.66 8.84
C GLY A 98 4.77 -5.53 7.69
N GLY A 99 4.73 -4.43 6.93
CA GLY A 99 5.75 -4.10 5.92
C GLY A 99 5.35 -4.38 4.48
N TYR A 100 4.11 -4.73 4.19
CA TYR A 100 3.66 -4.98 2.83
C TYR A 100 3.35 -3.67 2.11
N VAL A 101 3.94 -3.47 0.93
CA VAL A 101 3.72 -2.32 0.06
C VAL A 101 3.35 -2.82 -1.33
N TYR A 102 2.29 -2.26 -1.90
CA TYR A 102 1.75 -2.67 -3.19
C TYR A 102 1.72 -1.49 -4.15
N LEU A 103 2.08 -1.74 -5.40
CA LEU A 103 1.83 -0.81 -6.52
C LEU A 103 1.13 -1.55 -7.63
N THR A 104 0.30 -0.84 -8.39
CA THR A 104 -0.33 -1.43 -9.56
C THR A 104 0.51 -1.21 -10.81
N ARG A 105 0.38 -2.13 -11.78
CA ARG A 105 0.90 -1.91 -13.13
C ARG A 105 0.39 -0.59 -13.73
N GLY A 106 -0.86 -0.22 -13.47
CA GLY A 106 -1.47 1.02 -13.91
C GLY A 106 -0.69 2.25 -13.43
N LEU A 107 -0.22 2.26 -12.18
CA LEU A 107 0.61 3.35 -11.67
C LEU A 107 1.96 3.43 -12.37
N ILE A 108 2.63 2.29 -12.56
CA ILE A 108 3.93 2.23 -13.26
C ILE A 108 3.80 2.75 -14.70
N LEU A 109 2.72 2.39 -15.40
CA LEU A 109 2.47 2.84 -16.77
C LEU A 109 2.04 4.31 -16.87
N ALA A 110 1.53 4.89 -15.79
CA ALA A 110 1.11 6.29 -15.75
C ALA A 110 2.24 7.26 -15.38
N ALA A 111 3.32 6.75 -14.75
CA ALA A 111 4.48 7.56 -14.39
C ALA A 111 5.32 7.89 -15.63
N ASP A 112 5.75 9.14 -15.74
CA ASP A 112 6.64 9.59 -16.81
C ASP A 112 8.11 9.28 -16.50
N GLU A 113 8.47 9.24 -15.21
CA GLU A 113 9.82 9.01 -14.73
C GLU A 113 9.85 8.09 -13.49
N GLU A 114 10.95 7.36 -13.31
CA GLU A 114 11.17 6.51 -12.12
C GLU A 114 11.04 7.30 -10.81
N ALA A 115 11.42 8.58 -10.80
CA ALA A 115 11.34 9.44 -9.64
C ALA A 115 9.90 9.61 -9.11
N GLU A 116 8.89 9.54 -9.99
CA GLU A 116 7.48 9.62 -9.59
C GLU A 116 7.04 8.34 -8.88
N VAL A 117 7.46 7.18 -9.38
CA VAL A 117 7.23 5.88 -8.72
C VAL A 117 7.96 5.84 -7.37
N ALA A 118 9.20 6.32 -7.33
CA ALA A 118 9.99 6.43 -6.10
C ALA A 118 9.31 7.34 -5.06
N SER A 119 8.71 8.46 -5.49
CA SER A 119 7.97 9.35 -4.60
C SER A 119 6.76 8.67 -3.98
N VAL A 120 6.02 7.87 -4.75
CA VAL A 120 4.86 7.11 -4.25
C VAL A 120 5.32 6.00 -3.31
N LEU A 121 6.37 5.25 -3.68
CA LEU A 121 6.97 4.25 -2.80
C LEU A 121 7.42 4.84 -1.45
N GLY A 122 8.07 6.00 -1.47
CA GLY A 122 8.48 6.70 -0.25
C GLY A 122 7.29 7.11 0.63
N HIS A 123 6.18 7.53 0.02
CA HIS A 123 4.94 7.79 0.73
C HIS A 123 4.40 6.54 1.43
N GLU A 124 4.33 5.40 0.74
CA GLU A 124 3.85 4.14 1.30
C GLU A 124 4.78 3.55 2.37
N VAL A 125 6.09 3.65 2.19
CA VAL A 125 7.08 3.30 3.24
C VAL A 125 6.82 4.14 4.50
N GLY A 126 6.48 5.42 4.35
CA GLY A 126 6.08 6.29 5.45
C GLY A 126 4.83 5.80 6.19
N HIS A 127 3.83 5.27 5.48
CA HIS A 127 2.63 4.69 6.09
C HIS A 127 2.95 3.47 6.96
N VAL A 128 3.83 2.58 6.49
CA VAL A 128 4.30 1.43 7.28
C VAL A 128 5.09 1.90 8.51
N ALA A 129 6.05 2.81 8.32
CA ALA A 129 6.90 3.35 9.38
C ALA A 129 6.07 3.94 10.53
N HIS A 130 4.99 4.65 10.23
CA HIS A 130 4.12 5.30 11.20
C HIS A 130 2.89 4.48 11.61
N ARG A 131 2.81 3.19 11.22
CA ARG A 131 1.69 2.30 11.58
C ARG A 131 0.30 2.81 11.15
N HIS A 132 0.21 3.57 10.06
CA HIS A 132 -1.07 4.14 9.62
C HIS A 132 -2.09 3.08 9.18
N GLY A 133 -1.66 1.87 8.81
CA GLY A 133 -2.55 0.76 8.45
C GLY A 133 -3.21 0.05 9.64
N VAL A 134 -2.82 0.36 10.87
CA VAL A 134 -3.37 -0.22 12.12
C VAL A 134 -3.85 0.83 13.12
N ALA A 135 -3.93 2.09 12.69
CA ALA A 135 -4.37 3.23 13.50
C ALA A 135 -5.90 3.33 13.57
#